data_AF-A0A3D5CKA6-F1
#
_entry.id   AF-A0A3D5CKA6-F1
#
_cell.length_a   1.000
_cell.length_b   1.000
_cell.length_c   1.000
_cell.angle_alpha   90.00
_cell.angle_beta   90.00
_cell.angle_gamma   90.00
#
_symmetry.space_group_name_H-M   'P 1'
#
loop_
_entity.id
_entity.type
_entity.pdbx_description
1 polymer ?
#
loop_
_entity_poly.entity_id
_entity_poly.type
_entity_poly.pdbx_seq_one_letter_code
_entity_poly.pdbx_strand_id
1 'polypeptide(L)'
;NGSCYRASAFADALAGSRHQRITPYTPRHNGKIERYNRILAEEFLYARTWTSEDERANALERWNLHYNYHRPHGAADGQPPATLVPIRVNNLLASYT
;
A
#
# COMPACT_ATOMS: atom_id res chain seq x y z
N ASN A 1 9.01 4.12 12.32
CA ASN A 1 10.26 4.49 13.05
C ASN A 1 11.53 3.84 12.54
N GLY A 2 11.46 3.01 11.48
CA GLY A 2 12.68 2.50 10.83
C GLY A 2 13.58 3.62 10.32
N SER A 3 14.86 3.32 10.14
CA SER A 3 15.89 4.27 9.71
C SER A 3 15.53 4.97 8.40
N CYS A 4 14.97 4.24 7.43
CA CYS A 4 14.53 4.80 6.15
C CYS A 4 13.52 5.94 6.30
N TYR A 5 12.58 5.83 7.23
CA TYR A 5 11.60 6.89 7.50
C TYR A 5 12.16 8.04 8.36
N ARG A 6 13.36 7.89 8.94
CA ARG A 6 14.03 8.95 9.72
C ARG A 6 15.10 9.69 8.94
N ALA A 7 15.47 9.19 7.76
CA ALA A 7 16.52 9.76 6.93
C ALA A 7 16.13 11.15 6.41
N SER A 8 17.12 12.03 6.22
CA SER A 8 16.91 13.35 5.61
C SER A 8 16.30 13.26 4.22
N ALA A 9 16.79 12.33 3.39
CA ALA A 9 16.26 12.09 2.04
C ALA A 9 14.74 11.79 2.04
N PHE A 10 14.24 11.09 3.06
CA PHE A 10 12.80 10.88 3.21
C PHE A 10 12.08 12.17 3.59
N ALA A 11 12.64 12.97 4.50
CA ALA A 11 12.09 14.27 4.86
C ALA A 11 12.02 15.23 3.66
N ASP A 12 13.06 15.24 2.82
CA ASP A 12 13.11 16.05 1.60
C ASP A 12 12.04 15.59 0.58
N ALA A 13 11.87 14.27 0.42
CA ALA A 13 10.88 13.68 -0.47
C ALA A 13 9.41 13.95 -0.07
N LEU A 14 9.14 14.34 1.18
CA LEU A 14 7.78 14.65 1.63
C LEU A 14 7.22 15.95 1.04
N ALA A 15 8.05 16.80 0.43
CA ALA A 15 7.62 18.01 -0.28
C ALA A 15 6.64 18.89 0.52
N GLY A 16 6.93 19.12 1.82
CA GLY A 16 6.08 19.92 2.72
C GLY A 16 4.94 19.16 3.40
N SER A 17 4.76 17.87 3.11
CA SER A 17 3.77 17.02 3.79
C SER A 17 4.16 16.77 5.25
N ARG A 18 3.16 16.71 6.15
CA ARG A 18 3.39 16.41 7.56
C ARG A 18 3.79 14.94 7.75
N HIS A 19 5.01 14.70 8.21
CA HIS A 19 5.43 13.37 8.65
C HIS A 19 4.86 13.03 10.03
N GLN A 20 4.00 12.01 10.10
CA GLN A 20 3.51 11.46 11.37
C GLN A 20 4.17 10.12 11.66
N ARG A 21 4.74 9.99 12.86
CA ARG A 21 5.34 8.75 13.34
C ARG A 21 4.50 8.13 14.43
N ILE A 22 4.38 6.81 14.40
CA ILE A 22 3.75 6.06 15.49
C ILE A 22 4.63 6.10 16.74
N THR A 23 3.99 6.09 17.91
CA THR A 23 4.67 5.90 19.20
C THR A 23 5.49 4.60 19.16
N PRO A 24 6.76 4.60 19.61
CA PRO A 24 7.57 3.38 19.72
C PRO A 24 6.83 2.26 20.46
N TYR A 25 7.11 1.02 20.07
CA TYR A 25 6.54 -0.19 20.68
C TYR A 25 5.00 -0.26 20.65
N THR A 26 4.37 0.44 19.70
CA THR A 26 2.91 0.45 19.53
C THR A 26 2.49 -0.15 18.18
N PRO A 27 2.70 -1.46 17.95
CA PRO A 27 2.49 -2.10 16.65
C PRO A 27 1.04 -2.04 16.17
N ARG A 28 0.06 -1.98 17.09
CA ARG A 28 -1.37 -1.86 16.76
C ARG A 28 -1.70 -0.69 15.81
N HIS A 29 -0.92 0.39 15.83
CA HIS A 29 -1.13 1.54 14.93
C HIS A 29 -0.78 1.21 13.46
N ASN A 30 0.00 0.15 13.23
CA ASN A 30 0.44 -0.29 11.92
C ASN A 30 -0.47 -1.39 11.33
N GLY A 31 -1.48 -1.84 12.08
CA GLY A 31 -2.29 -3.02 11.72
C GLY A 31 -2.99 -2.92 10.36
N LYS A 32 -3.36 -1.72 9.90
CA LYS A 32 -3.96 -1.53 8.57
C LYS A 32 -2.98 -1.88 7.44
N ILE A 33 -1.75 -1.34 7.49
CA ILE A 33 -0.75 -1.62 6.45
C ILE A 33 -0.19 -3.03 6.59
N GLU A 34 -0.05 -3.55 7.81
CA GLU A 34 0.35 -4.94 8.03
C GLU A 34 -0.66 -5.93 7.45
N ARG A 35 -1.97 -5.67 7.65
CA ARG A 35 -3.03 -6.49 7.05
C ARG A 35 -3.01 -6.40 5.53
N TYR A 36 -2.81 -5.21 4.96
CA TYR A 36 -2.67 -5.02 3.51
C TYR A 36 -1.48 -5.83 2.95
N ASN A 37 -0.30 -5.68 3.56
CA ASN A 37 0.91 -6.39 3.11
C ASN A 37 0.77 -7.91 3.20
N ARG A 38 0.11 -8.40 4.25
CA ARG A 38 -0.19 -9.83 4.39
C ARG A 38 -1.12 -10.32 3.27
N ILE A 39 -2.21 -9.59 2.98
CA ILE A 39 -3.11 -9.92 1.87
C ILE A 39 -2.38 -9.90 0.53
N LEU A 40 -1.55 -8.88 0.28
CA LEU A 40 -0.73 -8.80 -0.93
C LEU A 40 0.23 -9.99 -1.04
N ALA A 41 0.86 -10.40 0.05
CA ALA A 41 1.75 -11.56 0.05
C ALA A 41 0.99 -12.86 -0.25
N GLU A 42 -0.11 -13.11 0.47
CA GLU A 42 -0.92 -14.33 0.37
C GLU A 42 -1.66 -14.45 -0.97
N GLU A 43 -2.34 -13.37 -1.41
CA GLU A 43 -3.23 -13.40 -2.58
C GLU A 43 -2.55 -13.04 -3.90
N PHE A 44 -1.34 -12.46 -3.86
CA PHE A 44 -0.63 -12.05 -5.07
C PHE A 44 0.77 -12.65 -5.16
N LEU A 45 1.66 -12.33 -4.21
CA LEU A 45 3.06 -12.69 -4.33
C LEU A 45 3.27 -14.21 -4.34
N TYR A 46 2.58 -14.92 -3.45
CA TYR A 46 2.72 -16.37 -3.26
C TYR A 46 1.58 -17.18 -3.89
N ALA A 47 0.58 -16.52 -4.48
CA ALA A 47 -0.54 -17.21 -5.14
C ALA A 47 -0.12 -17.91 -6.44
N ARG A 48 0.99 -17.49 -7.06
CA ARG A 48 1.56 -18.12 -8.26
C ARG A 48 3.07 -17.90 -8.37
N THR A 49 3.74 -18.74 -9.14
CA THR A 49 5.13 -18.53 -9.53
C THR A 49 5.21 -17.46 -10.62
N TRP A 50 6.21 -16.59 -10.52
CA TRP A 50 6.51 -15.53 -11.49
C TRP A 50 7.71 -15.93 -12.33
N THR A 51 7.67 -15.62 -13.63
CA THR A 51 8.78 -15.95 -14.55
C THR A 51 9.74 -14.79 -14.77
N SER A 52 9.31 -13.56 -14.49
CA SER A 52 10.14 -12.37 -14.47
C SER A 52 9.60 -11.31 -13.51
N GLU A 53 10.48 -10.38 -13.13
CA GLU A 53 10.10 -9.22 -12.31
C GLU A 53 9.19 -8.25 -13.07
N ASP A 54 9.35 -8.11 -14.38
CA ASP A 54 8.47 -7.29 -15.22
C ASP A 54 7.06 -7.87 -15.30
N GLU A 55 6.93 -9.20 -15.42
CA GLU A 55 5.63 -9.87 -15.37
C GLU A 55 4.96 -9.60 -14.00
N ARG A 56 5.74 -9.73 -12.93
CA ARG A 56 5.28 -9.49 -11.56
C ARG A 56 4.84 -8.04 -11.36
N ALA A 57 5.62 -7.07 -11.82
CA ALA A 57 5.27 -5.64 -11.70
C ALA A 57 3.98 -5.29 -12.45
N ASN A 58 3.84 -5.75 -13.70
CA ASN A 58 2.65 -5.50 -14.53
C ASN A 58 1.37 -6.15 -13.95
N ALA A 59 1.51 -7.31 -13.31
CA ALA A 59 0.39 -7.95 -12.64
C ALA A 59 0.05 -7.27 -11.30
N LEU A 60 1.05 -6.75 -10.59
CA LEU A 60 0.85 -6.00 -9.34
C LEU A 60 -0.01 -4.76 -9.56
N GLU A 61 0.20 -4.05 -10.67
CA GLU A 61 -0.65 -2.89 -11.02
C GLU A 61 -2.13 -3.30 -11.16
N ARG A 62 -2.41 -4.37 -11.91
CA ARG A 62 -3.77 -4.91 -12.08
C ARG A 62 -4.36 -5.40 -10.75
N TRP A 63 -3.55 -6.06 -9.93
CA TRP A 63 -3.99 -6.53 -8.61
C TRP A 63 -4.32 -5.36 -7.68
N ASN A 64 -3.52 -4.28 -7.69
CA ASN A 64 -3.78 -3.07 -6.90
C ASN A 64 -5.09 -2.38 -7.32
N LEU A 65 -5.37 -2.31 -8.63
CA LEU A 65 -6.65 -1.79 -9.14
C LEU A 65 -7.81 -2.66 -8.65
N HIS A 66 -7.67 -3.98 -8.75
CA HIS A 66 -8.69 -4.91 -8.24
C HIS A 66 -8.92 -4.74 -6.74
N TYR A 67 -7.86 -4.75 -5.94
CA TYR A 67 -7.95 -4.60 -4.48
C TYR A 67 -8.67 -3.30 -4.08
N ASN A 68 -8.33 -2.17 -4.72
CA ASN A 68 -8.90 -0.88 -4.33
C ASN A 68 -10.31 -0.63 -4.88
N TYR A 69 -10.62 -1.09 -6.10
CA TYR A 69 -11.84 -0.68 -6.82
C TYR A 69 -12.86 -1.79 -7.06
N HIS A 70 -12.51 -3.06 -6.81
CA HIS A 70 -13.39 -4.20 -7.14
C HIS A 70 -13.51 -5.23 -6.02
N ARG A 71 -12.49 -5.39 -5.17
CA ARG A 71 -12.49 -6.39 -4.10
C ARG A 71 -13.51 -6.00 -3.02
N PRO A 72 -14.46 -6.88 -2.65
CA PRO A 72 -15.39 -6.59 -1.57
C PRO A 72 -14.68 -6.58 -0.21
N HIS A 73 -14.96 -5.58 0.62
CA HIS A 73 -14.37 -5.45 1.96
C HIS A 73 -15.45 -5.43 3.04
N GLY A 74 -15.33 -6.33 4.03
CA GLY A 74 -16.29 -6.39 5.15
C GLY A 74 -16.34 -5.11 6.00
N ALA A 75 -15.23 -4.38 6.11
CA ALA A 75 -15.20 -3.08 6.80
C ALA A 75 -15.85 -1.94 5.98
N ALA A 76 -16.28 -2.23 4.76
CA ALA A 76 -16.94 -1.31 3.82
C ALA A 76 -18.29 -1.88 3.37
N ASP A 77 -18.96 -2.69 4.20
CA ASP A 77 -20.26 -3.30 3.89
C ASP A 77 -20.29 -4.07 2.56
N GLY A 78 -19.20 -4.77 2.25
CA GLY A 78 -19.04 -5.52 1.01
C GLY A 78 -18.68 -4.67 -0.21
N GLN A 79 -18.54 -3.35 -0.06
CA GLN A 79 -18.05 -2.46 -1.10
C GLN A 79 -16.52 -2.45 -1.17
N PRO A 80 -15.93 -1.99 -2.29
CA PRO A 80 -14.47 -1.90 -2.40
C PRO A 80 -13.88 -0.75 -1.57
N PRO A 81 -12.62 -0.84 -1.11
CA PRO A 81 -11.99 0.16 -0.25
C PRO A 81 -12.09 1.59 -0.77
N ALA A 82 -12.04 1.79 -2.09
CA ALA A 82 -12.14 3.10 -2.72
C ALA A 82 -13.49 3.80 -2.50
N THR A 83 -14.56 3.09 -2.11
CA THR A 83 -15.85 3.75 -1.78
C THR A 83 -15.80 4.52 -0.46
N LEU A 84 -14.85 4.19 0.42
CA LEU A 84 -14.69 4.87 1.71
C LEU A 84 -13.88 6.17 1.61
N VAL A 85 -13.32 6.50 0.45
CA VAL A 85 -12.57 7.74 0.23
C VAL A 85 -13.40 8.72 -0.59
N PRO A 86 -13.43 10.01 -0.21
CA PRO A 86 -14.25 11.02 -0.91
C PRO A 86 -13.72 11.37 -2.31
N ILE A 87 -12.47 11.05 -2.62
CA ILE A 87 -11.82 11.33 -3.89
C ILE A 87 -11.12 10.05 -4.36
N ARG A 88 -11.31 9.71 -5.64
CA ARG A 88 -10.60 8.61 -6.30
C ARG A 88 -9.10 8.92 -6.32
N VAL A 89 -8.31 8.15 -5.57
CA VAL A 89 -6.85 8.32 -5.52
C VAL A 89 -6.22 7.27 -6.43
N ASN A 90 -5.66 7.70 -7.57
CA ASN A 90 -4.83 6.85 -8.44
C ASN A 90 -3.36 7.31 -8.47
N ASN A 91 -3.00 8.30 -7.64
CA ASN A 91 -1.74 9.02 -7.76
C ASN A 91 -0.59 8.34 -6.99
N LEU A 92 -0.39 7.04 -7.21
CA LEU A 92 0.92 6.44 -6.93
C LEU A 92 1.86 6.84 -8.09
N LEU A 93 2.35 8.07 -8.08
CA LEU A 93 3.46 8.45 -8.95
C LEU A 93 4.68 7.66 -8.48
N ALA A 94 5.14 6.72 -9.30
CA ALA A 94 6.44 6.08 -9.10
C ALA A 94 7.51 7.17 -9.20
N SER A 95 8.24 7.46 -8.12
CA SER A 95 9.29 8.48 -8.10
C SER A 95 10.64 7.93 -8.60
N TYR A 96 10.63 7.05 -9.58
CA TYR A 96 11.87 6.53 -10.18
C TYR A 96 12.01 7.09 -11.59
N THR A 97 13.04 7.92 -11.76
CA THR A 97 13.59 8.31 -13.06
C THR A 97 14.58 7.26 -13.52
#